data_AF-E3ML01-F1
#
_entry.id   AF-E3ML01-F1
#
_cell.length_a   1.000
_cell.length_b   1.000
_cell.length_c   1.000
_cell.angle_alpha   90.00
_cell.angle_beta   90.00
_cell.angle_gamma   90.00
#
_symmetry.space_group_name_H-M   'P 1'
#
loop_
_entity.id
_entity.type
_entity.pdbx_description
1 polymer ?
#
loop_
_entity_poly.entity_id
_entity_poly.type
_entity_poly.pdbx_seq_one_letter_code
_entity_poly.pdbx_strand_id
1 'polypeptide(L)'
;MFGGRTHPFQALTKACATYTIEYLDYCSLYPWTNMKGAYYPKGQPTMIRDNFKIIVKGKPIGYRGLAFCDVLPPSMGYEVKRIHEVWHWDDHKWFKGGFFEKFLAPLLKLKHEASGWPRPDMPAAEKQKHIDDILENDGILIDEANVAKNPALCQLAKLFLNSAWGKFAQNPLKTEIKMFDVNDGDAVFEFFNSKLHQPVSLDTFGSKHIIASREPPKKGLIGAKYTNIVYRSITTATARIRLDVSKKPKQARLIYVDGCAAHRKFSLIF
;
A
#
# COMPACT_ATOMS: atom_id res chain seq x y z
N MET A 1 10.38 3.78 6.33
CA MET A 1 9.30 2.96 5.72
C MET A 1 9.11 3.41 4.28
N PHE A 2 8.83 2.48 3.37
CA PHE A 2 8.67 2.79 1.94
C PHE A 2 7.26 2.44 1.43
N GLY A 3 6.78 3.14 0.41
CA GLY A 3 5.43 2.96 -0.19
C GLY A 3 5.40 1.95 -1.33
N GLY A 4 4.68 2.26 -2.41
CA GLY A 4 4.74 1.50 -3.67
C GLY A 4 6.15 1.45 -4.26
N ARG A 5 6.36 0.62 -5.28
CA ARG A 5 7.61 0.64 -6.07
C ARG A 5 7.36 1.52 -7.29
N THR A 6 8.18 2.54 -7.45
CA THR A 6 8.19 3.39 -8.64
C THR A 6 9.58 3.28 -9.25
N HIS A 7 9.68 2.77 -10.47
CA HIS A 7 10.98 2.50 -11.10
C HIS A 7 10.90 2.55 -12.63
N PRO A 8 11.60 3.50 -13.28
CA PRO A 8 11.83 3.46 -14.71
C PRO A 8 12.95 2.47 -15.05
N PHE A 9 12.65 1.51 -15.92
CA PHE A 9 13.66 0.59 -16.48
C PHE A 9 14.20 1.12 -17.83
N GLN A 10 13.39 1.90 -18.55
CA GLN A 10 13.77 2.57 -19.80
C GLN A 10 13.38 4.04 -19.70
N ALA A 11 14.26 4.95 -20.08
CA ALA A 11 14.01 6.40 -20.01
C ALA A 11 12.98 6.86 -21.04
N LEU A 12 12.99 6.24 -22.24
CA LEU A 12 12.03 6.51 -23.31
C LEU A 12 11.73 5.19 -24.04
N THR A 13 10.46 4.96 -24.36
CA THR A 13 10.04 3.83 -25.19
C THR A 13 8.87 4.25 -26.07
N LYS A 14 8.94 3.94 -27.36
CA LYS A 14 7.88 4.20 -28.34
C LYS A 14 7.46 2.88 -28.98
N ALA A 15 6.16 2.65 -29.10
CA ALA A 15 5.65 1.50 -29.85
C ALA A 15 6.10 1.59 -31.32
N CYS A 16 6.29 0.45 -31.97
CA CYS A 16 6.66 0.38 -33.38
C CYS A 16 6.05 -0.85 -34.06
N ALA A 17 6.38 -1.07 -35.34
CA ALA A 17 5.83 -2.17 -36.11
C ALA A 17 6.10 -3.57 -35.53
N THR A 18 7.09 -3.73 -34.64
CA THR A 18 7.49 -5.03 -34.07
C THR A 18 6.98 -5.26 -32.64
N TYR A 19 6.52 -4.21 -31.95
CA TYR A 19 5.98 -4.34 -30.59
C TYR A 19 5.02 -3.22 -30.20
N THR A 20 4.02 -3.58 -29.39
CA THR A 20 3.15 -2.63 -28.68
C THR A 20 3.65 -2.38 -27.27
N ILE A 21 3.16 -1.30 -26.66
CA ILE A 21 3.34 -1.02 -25.24
C ILE A 21 2.03 -1.34 -24.54
N GLU A 22 2.06 -2.31 -23.63
CA GLU A 22 0.90 -2.71 -22.86
C GLU A 22 1.00 -2.23 -21.41
N TYR A 23 -0.16 -1.84 -20.90
CA TYR A 23 -0.37 -1.52 -19.49
C TYR A 23 -0.97 -2.72 -18.77
N LEU A 24 -0.34 -3.11 -17.67
CA LEU A 24 -0.89 -4.09 -16.74
C LEU A 24 -1.14 -3.42 -15.39
N ASP A 25 -2.38 -3.54 -14.91
CA ASP A 25 -2.75 -3.15 -13.56
C ASP A 25 -2.98 -4.39 -12.70
N TYR A 26 -2.29 -4.44 -11.56
CA TYR A 26 -2.63 -5.38 -10.50
C TYR A 26 -3.77 -4.80 -9.68
N CYS A 27 -4.98 -4.93 -10.23
CA CYS A 27 -6.21 -4.54 -9.58
C CYS A 27 -6.27 -5.06 -8.14
N SER A 28 -6.52 -4.17 -7.19
CA SER A 28 -6.70 -4.54 -5.77
C SER A 28 -5.48 -5.21 -5.12
N LEU A 29 -4.25 -4.92 -5.57
CA LEU A 29 -3.01 -5.53 -5.05
C LEU A 29 -2.91 -5.50 -3.51
N TYR A 30 -3.19 -4.35 -2.89
CA TYR A 30 -3.13 -4.21 -1.42
C TYR A 30 -4.25 -4.99 -0.73
N PRO A 31 -5.54 -4.83 -1.08
CA PRO A 31 -6.60 -5.70 -0.56
C PRO A 31 -6.27 -7.19 -0.66
N TRP A 32 -5.85 -7.66 -1.85
CA TRP A 32 -5.43 -9.04 -2.05
C TRP A 32 -4.28 -9.42 -1.11
N THR A 33 -3.29 -8.54 -0.95
CA THR A 33 -2.15 -8.78 -0.05
C THR A 33 -2.60 -8.91 1.40
N ASN A 34 -3.52 -8.06 1.86
CA ASN A 34 -4.06 -8.09 3.21
C ASN A 34 -4.90 -9.33 3.48
N MET A 35 -5.69 -9.78 2.51
CA MET A 35 -6.58 -10.93 2.66
C MET A 35 -5.87 -12.28 2.46
N LYS A 36 -5.10 -12.41 1.37
CA LYS A 36 -4.59 -13.71 0.89
C LYS A 36 -3.09 -13.75 0.67
N GLY A 37 -2.40 -12.62 0.67
CA GLY A 37 -0.96 -12.58 0.39
C GLY A 37 -0.08 -12.74 1.62
N ALA A 38 -0.30 -11.89 2.61
CA ALA A 38 0.60 -11.70 3.74
C ALA A 38 0.14 -12.43 5.00
N TYR A 39 1.12 -12.81 5.82
CA TYR A 39 0.90 -13.19 7.21
C TYR A 39 1.19 -12.00 8.11
N TYR A 40 0.41 -11.81 9.16
CA TYR A 40 0.56 -10.74 10.13
C TYR A 40 0.77 -11.31 11.54
N PRO A 41 1.65 -10.72 12.36
CA PRO A 41 1.88 -11.17 13.73
C PRO A 41 0.83 -10.61 14.70
N LYS A 42 0.48 -11.35 15.75
CA LYS A 42 -0.36 -10.88 16.85
C LYS A 42 0.45 -10.72 18.13
N GLY A 43 0.05 -9.75 18.95
CA GLY A 43 0.69 -9.46 20.23
C GLY A 43 2.04 -8.76 20.08
N GLN A 44 2.78 -8.70 21.18
CA GLN A 44 4.07 -8.00 21.24
C GLN A 44 5.20 -8.88 20.68
N PRO A 45 6.20 -8.28 20.01
CA PRO A 45 7.40 -8.99 19.61
C PRO A 45 8.32 -9.25 20.80
N THR A 46 9.18 -10.26 20.67
CA THR A 46 10.43 -10.33 21.41
C THR A 46 11.44 -9.41 20.74
N MET A 47 11.97 -8.44 21.48
CA MET A 47 13.02 -7.54 20.99
C MET A 47 14.39 -8.16 21.28
N ILE A 48 15.18 -8.38 20.23
CA ILE A 48 16.53 -8.95 20.29
C ILE A 48 17.51 -7.84 19.89
N ARG A 49 18.48 -7.56 20.74
CA ARG A 49 19.49 -6.49 20.55
C ARG A 49 20.93 -6.98 20.57
N ASP A 50 21.15 -8.21 20.98
CA ASP A 50 22.44 -8.85 21.09
C ASP A 50 22.32 -10.33 20.69
N ASN A 51 23.46 -11.04 20.64
CA ASN A 51 23.52 -12.48 20.39
C ASN A 51 22.76 -12.92 19.13
N PHE A 52 22.90 -12.16 18.04
CA PHE A 52 22.23 -12.46 16.78
C PHE A 52 22.72 -13.78 16.17
N LYS A 53 21.81 -14.46 15.47
CA LYS A 53 22.13 -15.62 14.64
C LYS A 53 23.18 -15.23 13.58
N ILE A 54 24.14 -16.13 13.36
CA ILE A 54 25.18 -15.93 12.35
C ILE A 54 24.53 -15.74 10.98
N ILE A 55 24.93 -14.69 10.29
CA ILE A 55 24.47 -14.40 8.93
C ILE A 55 25.26 -15.30 7.98
N VAL A 56 24.56 -16.22 7.33
CA VAL A 56 25.15 -17.11 6.31
C VAL A 56 24.67 -16.65 4.94
N LYS A 57 25.61 -16.35 4.05
CA LYS A 57 25.31 -15.87 2.69
C LYS A 57 24.42 -16.88 1.96
N GLY A 58 23.34 -16.39 1.35
CA GLY A 58 22.37 -17.22 0.61
C GLY A 58 21.39 -18.02 1.47
N LYS A 59 21.46 -17.92 2.80
CA LYS A 59 20.50 -18.54 3.71
C LYS A 59 19.60 -17.47 4.37
N PRO A 60 18.35 -17.82 4.73
CA PRO A 60 17.52 -16.94 5.55
C PRO A 60 18.19 -16.65 6.91
N ILE A 61 18.05 -15.42 7.41
CA ILE A 61 18.61 -14.99 8.71
C ILE A 61 17.97 -15.67 9.94
N GLY A 62 16.98 -16.54 9.74
CA GLY A 62 16.37 -17.34 10.81
C GLY A 62 15.46 -16.57 11.76
N TYR A 63 15.00 -15.38 11.37
CA TYR A 63 14.04 -14.57 12.12
C TYR A 63 12.78 -14.34 11.31
N ARG A 64 11.65 -14.28 12.02
CA ARG A 64 10.34 -13.93 11.45
C ARG A 64 9.82 -12.66 12.13
N GLY A 65 9.79 -11.55 11.40
CA GLY A 65 9.41 -10.25 11.95
C GLY A 65 10.10 -9.07 11.24
N LEU A 66 10.46 -8.02 11.99
CA LEU A 66 11.19 -6.87 11.47
C LEU A 66 12.65 -6.91 11.92
N ALA A 67 13.55 -6.56 11.01
CA ALA A 67 14.97 -6.45 11.31
C ALA A 67 15.49 -5.06 10.91
N PHE A 68 16.20 -4.43 11.83
CA PHE A 68 16.98 -3.23 11.60
C PHE A 68 18.40 -3.67 11.28
N CYS A 69 18.84 -3.46 10.04
CA CYS A 69 20.07 -4.05 9.53
C CYS A 69 20.72 -3.22 8.43
N ASP A 70 22.02 -3.42 8.27
CA ASP A 70 22.77 -2.94 7.11
C ASP A 70 22.61 -3.96 5.98
N VAL A 71 22.23 -3.47 4.79
CA VAL A 71 22.01 -4.30 3.61
C VAL A 71 22.79 -3.77 2.42
N LEU A 72 23.36 -4.66 1.60
CA LEU A 72 23.83 -4.29 0.27
C LEU A 72 22.66 -4.29 -0.72
N PRO A 73 22.61 -3.30 -1.64
CA PRO A 73 21.60 -3.25 -2.68
C PRO A 73 21.74 -4.42 -3.66
N PRO A 74 20.64 -4.88 -4.27
CA PRO A 74 20.65 -6.10 -5.08
C PRO A 74 21.28 -5.90 -6.46
N SER A 75 22.14 -6.84 -6.87
CA SER A 75 22.18 -7.32 -8.26
C SER A 75 21.14 -8.43 -8.50
N MET A 76 20.88 -9.29 -7.49
CA MET A 76 19.92 -10.41 -7.51
C MET A 76 19.12 -10.61 -6.19
N GLY A 77 19.31 -9.75 -5.18
CA GLY A 77 18.65 -9.81 -3.87
C GLY A 77 19.41 -8.99 -2.82
N TYR A 78 18.75 -8.56 -1.74
CA TYR A 78 19.41 -7.83 -0.66
C TYR A 78 20.29 -8.78 0.16
N GLU A 79 21.55 -8.41 0.39
CA GLU A 79 22.45 -9.16 1.26
C GLU A 79 22.56 -8.44 2.61
N VAL A 80 22.11 -9.07 3.70
CA VAL A 80 22.25 -8.54 5.05
C VAL A 80 23.71 -8.64 5.49
N LYS A 81 24.30 -7.53 5.95
CA LYS A 81 25.68 -7.47 6.43
C LYS A 81 25.79 -7.46 7.93
N ARG A 82 24.88 -6.73 8.59
CA ARG A 82 24.88 -6.56 10.03
C ARG A 82 23.46 -6.36 10.52
N ILE A 83 23.13 -6.97 11.66
CA ILE A 83 21.86 -6.79 12.35
C ILE A 83 22.11 -5.90 13.57
N HIS A 84 21.25 -4.92 13.78
CA HIS A 84 21.30 -4.00 14.92
C HIS A 84 20.18 -4.29 15.92
N GLU A 85 19.00 -4.70 15.44
CA GLU A 85 17.85 -5.05 16.26
C GLU A 85 16.89 -5.94 15.48
N VAL A 86 16.25 -6.90 16.15
CA VAL A 86 15.19 -7.73 15.57
C VAL A 86 13.96 -7.70 16.46
N TRP A 87 12.80 -7.46 15.85
CA TRP A 87 11.50 -7.67 16.47
C TRP A 87 10.95 -8.99 15.93
N HIS A 88 10.97 -10.03 16.77
CA HIS A 88 10.59 -11.38 16.39
C HIS A 88 9.25 -11.79 16.99
N TRP A 89 8.44 -12.51 16.21
CA TRP A 89 7.26 -13.20 16.70
C TRP A 89 7.35 -14.69 16.40
N ASP A 90 7.05 -15.51 17.40
CA ASP A 90 6.95 -16.97 17.28
C ASP A 90 5.93 -17.37 16.20
N ASP A 91 6.16 -18.51 15.54
CA ASP A 91 5.36 -18.90 14.37
C ASP A 91 3.85 -19.02 14.63
N HIS A 92 3.46 -19.45 15.84
CA HIS A 92 2.06 -19.57 16.25
C HIS A 92 1.33 -18.22 16.40
N LYS A 93 2.08 -17.10 16.49
CA LYS A 93 1.49 -15.75 16.60
C LYS A 93 1.09 -15.17 15.24
N TRP A 94 1.43 -15.83 14.14
CA TRP A 94 1.16 -15.33 12.80
C TRP A 94 -0.17 -15.87 12.27
N PHE A 95 -0.95 -15.00 11.62
CA PHE A 95 -2.20 -15.36 10.96
C PHE A 95 -2.25 -14.78 9.55
N LYS A 96 -3.16 -15.29 8.73
CA LYS A 96 -3.39 -14.85 7.35
C LYS A 96 -4.88 -14.55 7.15
N GLY A 97 -5.20 -13.51 6.38
CA GLY A 97 -6.57 -13.05 6.15
C GLY A 97 -7.24 -12.57 7.43
N GLY A 98 -8.01 -13.44 8.06
CA GLY A 98 -8.64 -13.17 9.36
C GLY A 98 -9.52 -11.93 9.29
N PHE A 99 -9.24 -10.92 10.12
CA PHE A 99 -10.05 -9.69 10.13
C PHE A 99 -9.97 -8.93 8.79
N PHE A 100 -8.85 -9.00 8.08
CA PHE A 100 -8.70 -8.32 6.79
C PHE A 100 -9.63 -8.92 5.75
N GLU A 101 -9.73 -10.25 5.71
CA GLU A 101 -10.63 -10.95 4.81
C GLU A 101 -12.09 -10.62 5.12
N LYS A 102 -12.50 -10.73 6.40
CA LYS A 102 -13.86 -10.40 6.82
C LYS A 102 -14.26 -8.95 6.52
N PHE A 103 -13.31 -8.01 6.63
CA PHE A 103 -13.56 -6.59 6.38
C PHE A 103 -13.52 -6.21 4.89
N LEU A 104 -12.55 -6.75 4.14
CA LEU A 104 -12.30 -6.33 2.75
C LEU A 104 -13.09 -7.15 1.72
N ALA A 105 -13.42 -8.41 2.00
CA ALA A 105 -14.13 -9.26 1.04
C ALA A 105 -15.49 -8.69 0.60
N PRO A 106 -16.35 -8.16 1.51
CA PRO A 106 -17.62 -7.55 1.09
C PRO A 106 -17.42 -6.32 0.21
N LEU A 107 -16.42 -5.49 0.51
CA LEU A 107 -16.09 -4.30 -0.28
C LEU A 107 -15.54 -4.68 -1.67
N LEU A 108 -14.75 -5.74 -1.75
CA LEU A 108 -14.19 -6.23 -3.00
C LEU A 108 -15.27 -6.89 -3.88
N LYS A 109 -16.19 -7.65 -3.27
CA LYS A 109 -17.40 -8.14 -3.93
C LYS A 109 -18.24 -7.01 -4.50
N LEU A 110 -18.57 -6.01 -3.67
CA LEU A 110 -19.32 -4.82 -4.07
C LEU A 110 -18.65 -4.08 -5.23
N LYS A 111 -17.32 -3.94 -5.19
CA LYS A 111 -16.53 -3.31 -6.27
C LYS A 111 -16.69 -4.08 -7.59
N HIS A 112 -16.57 -5.41 -7.56
CA HIS A 112 -16.67 -6.25 -8.77
C HIS A 112 -18.09 -6.19 -9.35
N GLU A 113 -19.11 -6.38 -8.51
CA GLU A 113 -20.53 -6.31 -8.93
C GLU A 113 -20.88 -4.93 -9.51
N ALA A 114 -20.46 -3.85 -8.85
CA ALA A 114 -20.69 -2.47 -9.31
C ALA A 114 -19.86 -2.07 -10.54
N SER A 115 -18.82 -2.84 -10.91
CA SER A 115 -18.06 -2.56 -12.13
C SER A 115 -18.85 -2.91 -13.39
N GLY A 116 -19.85 -3.79 -13.26
CA GLY A 116 -20.61 -4.33 -14.38
C GLY A 116 -19.80 -5.31 -15.22
N TRP A 117 -20.42 -5.80 -16.30
CA TRP A 117 -19.78 -6.73 -17.22
C TRP A 117 -18.72 -6.04 -18.10
N PRO A 118 -17.61 -6.73 -18.42
CA PRO A 118 -16.59 -6.22 -19.34
C PRO A 118 -17.12 -5.81 -20.71
N ARG A 119 -18.16 -6.49 -21.21
CA ARG A 119 -18.84 -6.17 -22.49
C ARG A 119 -20.36 -6.20 -22.32
N PRO A 120 -21.12 -5.39 -23.08
CA PRO A 120 -22.59 -5.33 -22.99
C PRO A 120 -23.29 -6.66 -23.29
N ASP A 121 -22.73 -7.47 -24.19
CA ASP A 121 -23.38 -8.68 -24.72
C ASP A 121 -22.55 -9.96 -24.47
N MET A 122 -22.17 -10.20 -23.22
CA MET A 122 -21.44 -11.44 -22.87
C MET A 122 -22.40 -12.64 -22.80
N PRO A 123 -22.11 -13.75 -23.53
CA PRO A 123 -22.79 -15.03 -23.34
C PRO A 123 -22.65 -15.55 -21.91
N ALA A 124 -23.60 -16.37 -21.46
CA ALA A 124 -23.60 -16.95 -20.10
C ALA A 124 -22.29 -17.69 -19.76
N ALA A 125 -21.72 -18.43 -20.71
CA ALA A 125 -20.44 -19.12 -20.51
C ALA A 125 -19.28 -18.15 -20.24
N GLU A 126 -19.25 -16.99 -20.89
CA GLU A 126 -18.22 -15.98 -20.64
C GLU A 126 -18.43 -15.24 -19.32
N LYS A 127 -19.69 -15.00 -18.93
CA LYS A 127 -20.01 -14.44 -17.61
C LYS A 127 -19.57 -15.38 -16.49
N GLN A 128 -19.87 -16.67 -16.62
CA GLN A 128 -19.43 -17.68 -15.65
C GLN A 128 -17.91 -17.72 -15.57
N LYS A 129 -17.22 -17.74 -16.72
CA LYS A 129 -15.75 -17.66 -16.74
C LYS A 129 -15.22 -16.41 -16.03
N HIS A 130 -15.86 -15.26 -16.21
CA HIS A 130 -15.47 -14.03 -15.52
C HIS A 130 -15.62 -14.14 -13.99
N ILE A 131 -16.71 -14.78 -13.52
CA ILE A 131 -16.93 -15.07 -12.10
C ILE A 131 -15.84 -16.02 -11.57
N ASP A 132 -15.54 -17.07 -12.31
CA ASP A 132 -14.51 -18.06 -11.95
C ASP A 132 -13.12 -17.41 -11.89
N ASP A 133 -12.79 -16.56 -12.86
CA ASP A 133 -11.53 -15.79 -12.89
C ASP A 133 -11.41 -14.88 -11.65
N ILE A 134 -12.50 -14.24 -11.22
CA ILE A 134 -12.50 -13.41 -9.99
C ILE A 134 -12.33 -14.29 -8.75
N LEU A 135 -13.01 -15.44 -8.69
CA LEU A 135 -12.88 -16.37 -7.57
C LEU A 135 -11.45 -16.94 -7.46
N GLU A 136 -10.86 -17.34 -8.59
CA GLU A 136 -9.49 -17.86 -8.63
C GLU A 136 -8.49 -16.79 -8.20
N ASN A 137 -8.54 -15.61 -8.82
CA ASN A 137 -7.55 -14.56 -8.59
C ASN A 137 -7.71 -13.87 -7.24
N ASP A 138 -8.94 -13.47 -6.90
CA ASP A 138 -9.24 -12.63 -5.75
C ASP A 138 -9.83 -13.41 -4.56
N GLY A 139 -10.33 -14.63 -4.78
CA GLY A 139 -11.04 -15.40 -3.74
C GLY A 139 -12.43 -14.87 -3.43
N ILE A 140 -13.02 -14.10 -4.35
CA ILE A 140 -14.32 -13.46 -4.17
C ILE A 140 -15.34 -14.13 -5.08
N LEU A 141 -16.42 -14.63 -4.49
CA LEU A 141 -17.59 -15.06 -5.25
C LEU A 141 -18.56 -13.88 -5.38
N ILE A 142 -18.75 -13.41 -6.60
CA ILE A 142 -19.75 -12.39 -6.94
C ILE A 142 -21.07 -13.05 -7.32
N ASP A 143 -22.16 -12.32 -7.17
CA ASP A 143 -23.50 -12.77 -7.57
C ASP A 143 -23.86 -12.17 -8.93
N GLU A 144 -24.13 -13.03 -9.92
CA GLU A 144 -24.48 -12.62 -11.28
C GLU A 144 -25.66 -11.64 -11.30
N ALA A 145 -26.66 -11.84 -10.42
CA ALA A 145 -27.86 -11.01 -10.36
C ALA A 145 -27.58 -9.57 -9.89
N ASN A 146 -26.48 -9.37 -9.15
CA ASN A 146 -26.09 -8.05 -8.63
C ASN A 146 -25.09 -7.33 -9.54
N VAL A 147 -24.61 -7.96 -10.62
CA VAL A 147 -23.65 -7.33 -11.52
C VAL A 147 -24.34 -6.27 -12.39
N ALA A 148 -24.12 -5.02 -12.04
CA ALA A 148 -24.67 -3.87 -12.75
C ALA A 148 -23.68 -2.71 -12.71
N LYS A 149 -23.45 -2.06 -13.85
CA LYS A 149 -22.51 -0.94 -13.96
C LYS A 149 -23.00 0.24 -13.11
N ASN A 150 -22.34 0.49 -11.99
CA ASN A 150 -22.58 1.61 -11.09
C ASN A 150 -21.25 2.32 -10.79
N PRO A 151 -20.88 3.34 -11.57
CA PRO A 151 -19.60 4.03 -11.43
C PRO A 151 -19.37 4.63 -10.05
N ALA A 152 -20.41 5.22 -9.44
CA ALA A 152 -20.32 5.86 -8.13
C ALA A 152 -20.04 4.83 -7.02
N LEU A 153 -20.78 3.72 -7.01
CA LEU A 153 -20.61 2.65 -6.04
C LEU A 153 -19.27 1.93 -6.20
N CYS A 154 -18.84 1.69 -7.44
CA CYS A 154 -17.53 1.13 -7.74
C CYS A 154 -16.41 2.04 -7.21
N GLN A 155 -16.51 3.35 -7.41
CA GLN A 155 -15.54 4.31 -6.87
C GLN A 155 -15.54 4.35 -5.34
N LEU A 156 -16.71 4.33 -4.72
CA LEU A 156 -16.84 4.29 -3.25
C LEU A 156 -16.17 3.05 -2.67
N ALA A 157 -16.45 1.87 -3.23
CA ALA A 157 -15.82 0.62 -2.80
C ALA A 157 -14.30 0.65 -2.98
N LYS A 158 -13.81 1.15 -4.13
CA LYS A 158 -12.37 1.37 -4.38
C LYS A 158 -11.74 2.30 -3.34
N LEU A 159 -12.41 3.39 -2.98
CA LEU A 159 -11.91 4.36 -2.00
C LEU A 159 -11.73 3.71 -0.63
N PHE A 160 -12.71 2.94 -0.15
CA PHE A 160 -12.60 2.24 1.14
C PHE A 160 -11.51 1.17 1.13
N LEU A 161 -11.42 0.37 0.07
CA LEU A 161 -10.38 -0.66 -0.09
C LEU A 161 -8.97 -0.08 -0.02
N ASN A 162 -8.73 1.05 -0.72
CA ASN A 162 -7.42 1.70 -0.75
C ASN A 162 -7.12 2.46 0.55
N SER A 163 -8.14 3.03 1.19
CA SER A 163 -7.99 3.80 2.43
C SER A 163 -7.70 2.92 3.65
N ALA A 164 -8.21 1.69 3.66
CA ALA A 164 -8.03 0.74 4.77
C ALA A 164 -6.55 0.52 5.11
N TRP A 165 -5.71 0.30 4.09
CA TRP A 165 -4.26 0.15 4.28
C TRP A 165 -3.60 1.44 4.78
N GLY A 166 -3.94 2.59 4.17
CA GLY A 166 -3.32 3.87 4.48
C GLY A 166 -3.52 4.31 5.94
N LYS A 167 -4.63 3.89 6.56
CA LYS A 167 -4.93 4.20 7.96
C LYS A 167 -3.98 3.55 8.96
N PHE A 168 -3.51 2.33 8.75
CA PHE A 168 -2.51 1.69 9.63
C PHE A 168 -1.18 2.44 9.65
N ALA A 169 -0.93 3.23 8.62
CA ALA A 169 0.30 3.95 8.35
C ALA A 169 0.22 5.44 8.67
N GLN A 170 -0.92 5.92 9.18
CA GLN A 170 -1.19 7.34 9.29
C GLN A 170 -0.16 8.01 10.19
N ASN A 171 0.49 9.07 9.67
CA ASN A 171 1.42 9.87 10.44
C ASN A 171 0.66 10.55 11.59
N PRO A 172 1.03 10.29 12.86
CA PRO A 172 0.39 10.97 13.98
C PRO A 172 0.82 12.44 14.08
N LEU A 173 1.97 12.82 13.52
CA LEU A 173 2.38 14.22 13.43
C LEU A 173 1.60 14.89 12.30
N LYS A 174 0.57 15.65 12.69
CA LYS A 174 -0.28 16.40 11.76
C LYS A 174 -0.17 17.88 12.06
N THR A 175 0.22 18.64 11.04
CA THR A 175 0.12 20.09 11.05
C THR A 175 -1.34 20.48 10.91
N GLU A 176 -1.86 21.22 11.89
CA GLU A 176 -3.15 21.91 11.80
C GLU A 176 -2.91 23.26 11.13
N ILE A 177 -3.68 23.54 10.09
CA ILE A 177 -3.63 24.81 9.36
C ILE A 177 -5.01 25.45 9.49
N LYS A 178 -5.04 26.72 9.89
CA LYS A 178 -6.26 27.53 9.94
C LYS A 178 -6.05 28.85 9.25
N MET A 179 -7.14 29.34 8.65
CA MET A 179 -7.20 30.65 8.02
C MET A 179 -8.01 31.59 8.92
N PHE A 180 -7.47 32.77 9.16
CA PHE A 180 -8.04 33.82 10.00
C PHE A 180 -8.19 35.10 9.16
N ASP A 181 -9.08 36.00 9.57
CA ASP A 181 -9.09 37.36 9.03
C ASP A 181 -7.85 38.12 9.56
N VAL A 182 -7.28 39.02 8.75
CA VAL A 182 -6.08 39.79 9.11
C VAL A 182 -6.31 40.69 10.33
N ASN A 183 -7.55 41.07 10.61
CA ASN A 183 -7.91 41.90 11.76
C ASN A 183 -8.15 41.09 13.04
N ASP A 184 -8.20 39.75 12.95
CA ASP A 184 -8.50 38.86 14.09
C ASP A 184 -7.20 38.32 14.73
N GLY A 185 -6.39 39.25 15.24
CA GLY A 185 -5.12 38.93 15.90
C GLY A 185 -5.28 38.08 17.16
N ASP A 186 -6.38 38.26 17.89
CA ASP A 186 -6.68 37.52 19.11
C ASP A 186 -6.90 36.04 18.81
N ALA A 187 -7.68 35.69 17.77
CA ALA A 187 -7.88 34.29 17.40
C ALA A 187 -6.59 33.61 16.94
N VAL A 188 -5.71 34.34 16.24
CA VAL A 188 -4.38 33.84 15.85
C VAL A 188 -3.53 33.57 17.09
N PHE A 189 -3.53 34.48 18.05
CA PHE A 189 -2.78 34.32 19.30
C PHE A 189 -3.31 33.12 20.12
N GLU A 190 -4.63 33.00 20.30
CA GLU A 190 -5.25 31.85 20.95
C GLU A 190 -4.94 30.53 20.24
N PHE A 191 -4.91 30.54 18.90
CA PHE A 191 -4.52 29.37 18.11
C PHE A 191 -3.08 28.94 18.39
N PHE A 192 -2.13 29.86 18.53
CA PHE A 192 -0.76 29.49 18.85
C PHE A 192 -0.52 29.17 20.32
N ASN A 193 -1.29 29.75 21.24
CA ASN A 193 -1.07 29.60 22.68
C ASN A 193 -1.62 28.27 23.27
N SER A 194 -1.71 27.22 22.45
CA SER A 194 -2.12 25.89 22.90
C SER A 194 -0.95 25.16 23.55
N LYS A 195 -1.12 24.68 24.80
CA LYS A 195 -0.12 23.86 25.51
C LYS A 195 0.21 22.54 24.82
N LEU A 196 -0.62 22.10 23.87
CA LEU A 196 -0.48 20.83 23.16
C LEU A 196 0.18 20.98 21.78
N HIS A 197 0.44 22.21 21.34
CA HIS A 197 0.96 22.50 20.01
C HIS A 197 2.12 23.47 20.06
N GLN A 198 2.96 23.44 19.03
CA GLN A 198 3.98 24.43 18.76
C GLN A 198 3.65 25.15 17.44
N PRO A 199 3.83 26.48 17.35
CA PRO A 199 3.69 27.22 16.10
C PRO A 199 4.66 26.69 15.04
N VAL A 200 4.21 26.64 13.78
CA VAL A 200 5.00 26.21 12.61
C VAL A 200 5.19 27.35 11.63
N SER A 201 4.11 28.01 11.20
CA SER A 201 4.18 29.15 10.29
C SER A 201 3.04 30.14 10.52
N LEU A 202 3.28 31.38 10.09
CA LEU A 202 2.31 32.45 10.05
C LEU A 202 2.55 33.24 8.77
N ASP A 203 1.66 33.10 7.80
CA ASP A 203 1.79 33.70 6.48
C ASP A 203 0.54 34.49 6.12
N THR A 204 0.65 35.52 5.31
CA THR A 204 -0.52 36.21 4.76
C THR A 204 -1.01 35.51 3.50
N PHE A 205 -2.33 35.48 3.32
CA PHE A 205 -2.96 34.98 2.09
C PHE A 205 -3.85 36.06 1.49
N GLY A 206 -3.29 36.79 0.54
CA GLY A 206 -3.87 38.02 0.03
C GLY A 206 -3.86 39.13 1.08
N SER A 207 -4.76 40.11 0.93
CA SER A 207 -4.80 41.29 1.79
C SER A 207 -5.69 41.16 3.03
N LYS A 208 -6.49 40.09 3.13
CA LYS A 208 -7.52 39.95 4.16
C LYS A 208 -7.35 38.75 5.07
N HIS A 209 -6.43 37.84 4.77
CA HIS A 209 -6.33 36.59 5.52
C HIS A 209 -4.91 36.30 6.00
N ILE A 210 -4.86 35.57 7.09
CA ILE A 210 -3.67 34.99 7.68
C ILE A 210 -3.83 33.48 7.68
N ILE A 211 -2.84 32.76 7.18
CA ILE A 211 -2.71 31.31 7.32
C ILE A 211 -1.75 31.04 8.45
N ALA A 212 -2.27 30.50 9.55
CA ALA A 212 -1.47 30.07 10.69
C ALA A 212 -1.42 28.54 10.74
N SER A 213 -0.24 28.00 11.03
CA SER A 213 -0.04 26.56 11.15
C SER A 213 0.64 26.19 12.46
N ARG A 214 0.19 25.10 13.09
CA ARG A 214 0.74 24.56 14.34
C ARG A 214 0.80 23.03 14.27
N GLU A 215 1.66 22.41 15.06
CA GLU A 215 1.75 20.94 15.13
C GLU A 215 1.96 20.46 16.56
N PRO A 216 1.63 19.21 16.90
CA PRO A 216 1.91 18.66 18.22
C PRO A 216 3.42 18.44 18.41
N PRO A 217 3.98 18.69 19.62
CA PRO A 217 5.38 18.40 19.91
C PRO A 217 5.71 16.91 19.76
N LYS A 218 6.87 16.61 19.18
CA LYS A 218 7.31 15.21 18.95
C LYS A 218 7.40 14.37 20.22
N LYS A 219 7.83 14.96 21.36
CA LYS A 219 8.01 14.26 22.63
C LYS A 219 6.71 13.73 23.25
N GLY A 220 5.55 14.28 22.88
CA GLY A 220 4.23 13.86 23.36
C GLY A 220 3.38 13.15 22.30
N LEU A 221 3.97 12.76 21.17
CA LEU A 221 3.24 12.24 20.03
C LEU A 221 2.73 10.82 20.31
N ILE A 222 1.42 10.66 20.41
CA ILE A 222 0.77 9.36 20.57
C ILE A 222 0.23 8.90 19.21
N GLY A 223 0.60 7.68 18.82
CA GLY A 223 0.03 7.04 17.62
C GLY A 223 -1.46 6.78 17.78
N ALA A 224 -2.22 6.84 16.68
CA ALA A 224 -3.62 6.46 16.74
C ALA A 224 -3.77 4.97 17.10
N LYS A 225 -4.85 4.59 17.79
CA LYS A 225 -5.07 3.19 18.24
C LYS A 225 -5.08 2.16 17.09
N TYR A 226 -5.33 2.62 15.87
CA TYR A 226 -5.39 1.80 14.65
C TYR A 226 -4.08 1.82 13.84
N THR A 227 -3.02 2.53 14.26
CA THR A 227 -1.75 2.50 13.53
C THR A 227 -0.91 1.28 13.91
N ASN A 228 -0.34 0.62 12.90
CA ASN A 228 0.54 -0.52 13.09
C ASN A 228 1.62 -0.54 12.00
N ILE A 229 2.82 -0.10 12.37
CA ILE A 229 3.96 0.02 11.45
C ILE A 229 4.45 -1.34 10.92
N VAL A 230 4.25 -2.41 11.70
CA VAL A 230 4.63 -3.77 11.34
C VAL A 230 3.73 -4.27 10.22
N TYR A 231 2.41 -4.10 10.38
CA TYR A 231 1.43 -4.51 9.38
C TYR A 231 1.64 -3.76 8.07
N ARG A 232 1.91 -2.45 8.14
CA ARG A 232 2.23 -1.65 6.95
C ARG A 232 3.49 -2.15 6.25
N SER A 233 4.56 -2.39 7.00
CA SER A 233 5.84 -2.83 6.45
C SER A 233 5.71 -4.19 5.76
N ILE A 234 5.00 -5.13 6.39
CA ILE A 234 4.69 -6.45 5.80
C ILE A 234 3.83 -6.30 4.54
N THR A 235 2.76 -5.49 4.60
CA THR A 235 1.84 -5.31 3.47
C THR A 235 2.59 -4.78 2.25
N THR A 236 3.39 -3.72 2.43
CA THR A 236 4.16 -3.10 1.34
C THR A 236 5.26 -4.01 0.82
N ALA A 237 6.00 -4.69 1.70
CA ALA A 237 7.01 -5.66 1.29
C ALA A 237 6.42 -6.83 0.50
N THR A 238 5.30 -7.40 0.96
CA THR A 238 4.63 -8.52 0.28
C THR A 238 4.06 -8.09 -1.07
N ALA A 239 3.45 -6.91 -1.16
CA ALA A 239 2.96 -6.36 -2.42
C ALA A 239 4.11 -6.17 -3.43
N ARG A 240 5.26 -5.66 -2.98
CA ARG A 240 6.48 -5.52 -3.81
C ARG A 240 7.03 -6.86 -4.27
N ILE A 241 7.09 -7.86 -3.39
CA ILE A 241 7.56 -9.21 -3.73
C ILE A 241 6.63 -9.83 -4.79
N ARG A 242 5.31 -9.73 -4.63
CA ARG A 242 4.34 -10.23 -5.63
C ARG A 242 4.58 -9.61 -7.00
N LEU A 243 4.81 -8.30 -7.04
CA LEU A 243 5.14 -7.58 -8.27
C LEU A 243 6.49 -8.01 -8.86
N ASP A 244 7.49 -8.32 -8.05
CA ASP A 244 8.81 -8.74 -8.57
C ASP A 244 8.79 -10.19 -9.07
N VAL A 245 8.09 -11.10 -8.39
CA VAL A 245 7.94 -12.50 -8.81
C VAL A 245 7.20 -12.60 -10.14
N SER A 246 6.13 -11.83 -10.34
CA SER A 246 5.39 -11.82 -11.61
C SER A 246 6.21 -11.28 -12.78
N LYS A 247 7.30 -10.55 -12.51
CA LYS A 247 8.16 -9.90 -13.49
C LYS A 247 9.35 -10.74 -13.94
N LYS A 248 9.86 -11.67 -13.12
CA LYS A 248 11.09 -12.45 -13.42
C LYS A 248 11.13 -13.04 -14.85
N PRO A 249 10.09 -13.71 -15.36
CA PRO A 249 10.13 -14.27 -16.72
C PRO A 249 10.00 -13.20 -17.84
N LYS A 250 9.70 -11.94 -17.52
CA LYS A 250 9.42 -10.86 -18.50
C LYS A 250 10.28 -9.61 -18.28
N GLN A 251 11.35 -9.73 -17.50
CA GLN A 251 12.09 -8.57 -16.98
C GLN A 251 12.75 -7.73 -18.10
N ALA A 252 13.23 -8.38 -19.16
CA ALA A 252 13.81 -7.71 -20.33
C ALA A 252 12.80 -6.85 -21.12
N ARG A 253 11.50 -7.04 -20.91
CA ARG A 253 10.43 -6.31 -21.60
C ARG A 253 9.81 -5.18 -20.76
N LEU A 254 10.23 -5.00 -19.51
CA LEU A 254 9.72 -3.95 -18.64
C LEU A 254 10.19 -2.57 -19.07
N ILE A 255 9.29 -1.59 -19.00
CA ILE A 255 9.54 -0.19 -19.31
C ILE A 255 9.49 0.64 -18.02
N TYR A 256 8.40 0.50 -17.26
CA TYR A 256 8.13 1.31 -16.08
C TYR A 256 7.23 0.55 -15.10
N VAL A 257 7.40 0.81 -13.81
CA VAL A 257 6.53 0.30 -12.74
C VAL A 257 6.18 1.45 -11.82
N ASP A 258 4.93 1.52 -11.38
CA ASP A 258 4.49 2.43 -10.34
C ASP A 258 3.38 1.81 -9.48
N GLY A 259 3.66 1.60 -8.19
CA GLY A 259 2.70 1.01 -7.27
C GLY A 259 2.26 -0.37 -7.76
N CYS A 260 1.00 -0.50 -8.16
CA CYS A 260 0.38 -1.72 -8.69
C CYS A 260 0.38 -1.80 -10.23
N ALA A 261 0.97 -0.83 -10.94
CA ALA A 261 1.00 -0.79 -12.40
C ALA A 261 2.36 -1.17 -12.97
N ALA A 262 2.36 -1.78 -14.16
CA ALA A 262 3.55 -2.07 -14.96
C ALA A 262 3.31 -1.84 -16.45
N HIS A 263 4.27 -1.19 -17.12
CA HIS A 263 4.32 -1.03 -18.56
C HIS A 263 5.36 -1.99 -19.16
N ARG A 264 5.01 -2.64 -20.27
CA ARG A 264 5.90 -3.62 -20.93
C ARG A 264 5.78 -3.60 -22.45
N LYS A 265 6.84 -4.04 -23.13
CA LYS A 265 6.85 -4.33 -24.57
C LYS A 265 6.18 -5.69 -24.82
N PHE A 266 5.27 -5.76 -25.78
CA PHE A 266 4.67 -7.01 -26.25
C PHE A 266 4.97 -7.20 -27.74
N SER A 267 5.64 -8.30 -28.09
CA SER A 267 6.05 -8.57 -29.47
C SER A 267 4.83 -8.93 -30.31
N LEU A 268 4.70 -8.26 -31.46
CA LEU A 268 3.73 -8.60 -32.49
C LEU A 268 4.33 -9.70 -33.37
N ILE A 269 4.52 -10.90 -32.81
CA ILE A 269 4.84 -12.07 -33.64
C ILE A 269 3.49 -12.71 -33.97
N PHE A 270 3.09 -12.59 -35.25
CA PHE A 270 2.03 -13.40 -35.85
C PHE A 270 2.55 -14.80 -36.11
#